data_AF-A0A078GRR1-F1
#
_entry.id   AF-A0A078GRR1-F1
#
_cell.length_a   1.000
_cell.length_b   1.000
_cell.length_c   1.000
_cell.angle_alpha   90.00
_cell.angle_beta   90.00
_cell.angle_gamma   90.00
#
_symmetry.space_group_name_H-M   'P 1'
#
loop_
_entity.id
_entity.type
_entity.pdbx_description
1 polymer ?
#
loop_
_entity_poly.entity_id
_entity_poly.type
_entity_poly.pdbx_seq_one_letter_code
_entity_poly.pdbx_strand_id
1 'polypeptide(L)' 'MEQFPILSLPPEVQGLVVKLMAHNSFEDLFRLRATCKAMRSLADDEDVYASFDLFK' A
#
# COMPACT_ATOMS: atom_id res chain seq x y z
N MET A 1 22.00 -1.21 0.09
CA MET A 1 20.95 -0.31 0.60
C MET A 1 20.27 -1.02 1.75
N GLU A 2 20.17 -0.38 2.91
CA GLU A 2 19.36 -0.90 4.00
C GLU A 2 17.89 -0.84 3.61
N GLN A 3 17.15 -1.92 3.86
CA GLN A 3 15.71 -1.98 3.62
C GLN A 3 15.00 -1.51 4.87
N PHE A 4 14.15 -0.50 4.75
CA PHE A 4 13.36 0.00 5.87
C PHE A 4 11.97 -0.66 5.84
N PRO A 5 11.54 -1.37 6.90
CA PRO A 5 10.22 -2.00 6.92
C PRO A 5 9.11 -0.95 6.90
N ILE A 6 8.12 -1.12 6.02
CA ILE A 6 6.95 -0.22 5.96
C ILE A 6 6.27 -0.11 7.33
N LEU A 7 6.16 -1.23 8.05
CA LEU A 7 5.53 -1.28 9.38
C LEU A 7 6.27 -0.47 10.46
N SER A 8 7.51 -0.04 10.19
CA SER A 8 8.29 0.81 11.10
C SER A 8 8.01 2.31 10.86
N LEU A 9 7.23 2.67 9.84
CA LEU A 9 6.82 4.04 9.56
C LEU A 9 5.59 4.44 10.39
N PRO A 10 5.32 5.74 10.59
CA PRO A 10 4.03 6.19 11.11
C PRO A 10 2.85 5.74 10.22
N PRO A 11 1.67 5.40 10.78
CA PRO A 11 0.52 4.90 10.02
C PRO A 11 0.13 5.76 8.81
N GLU A 12 0.21 7.09 8.96
CA GLU A 12 -0.11 8.05 7.90
C GLU A 12 0.85 7.90 6.72
N VAL A 13 2.13 7.67 7.02
CA VAL A 13 3.18 7.47 6.00
C VAL A 13 3.04 6.08 5.36
N GLN A 14 2.66 5.06 6.13
CA GLN A 14 2.38 3.72 5.59
C GLN A 14 1.30 3.80 4.50
N GLY A 15 0.18 4.46 4.80
CA GLY A 15 -0.92 4.65 3.84
C GLY A 15 -0.48 5.37 2.56
N LEU A 16 0.34 6.43 2.69
CA LEU A 16 0.89 7.15 1.53
C LEU A 16 1.79 6.28 0.66
N VAL A 17 2.67 5.47 1.27
CA VAL A 17 3.55 4.54 0.54
C VAL A 17 2.73 3.50 -0.21
N VAL A 18 1.70 2.93 0.42
CA VAL A 18 0.84 1.95 -0.24
C VAL A 18 0.05 2.57 -1.39
N LYS A 19 -0.53 3.77 -1.22
CA LYS A 19 -1.19 4.51 -2.31
C LYS A 19 -0.27 4.73 -3.51
N LEU A 20 0.95 5.20 -3.27
CA LEU A 20 1.94 5.44 -4.33
C LEU A 20 2.33 4.14 -5.03
N MET A 21 2.57 3.07 -4.27
CA MET A 21 2.91 1.76 -4.83
C MET A 21 1.77 1.22 -5.69
N ALA A 22 0.53 1.36 -5.21
CA ALA A 22 -0.67 0.92 -5.88
C ALA A 22 -0.92 1.70 -7.18
N HIS A 23 -0.70 3.02 -7.17
CA HIS A 23 -0.76 3.87 -8.37
C HIS A 23 0.32 3.52 -9.39
N ASN A 24 1.51 3.10 -8.94
CA ASN A 24 2.58 2.69 -9.83
C ASN A 24 2.34 1.30 -10.43
N SER A 25 1.78 0.38 -9.66
CA SER A 25 1.48 -0.98 -10.09
C SER A 25 0.39 -1.60 -9.24
N PHE A 26 -0.77 -1.84 -9.86
CA PHE A 26 -1.87 -2.54 -9.20
C PHE A 26 -1.50 -3.97 -8.84
N GLU A 27 -0.59 -4.60 -9.60
CA GLU A 27 -0.07 -5.93 -9.29
C GLU A 27 0.73 -5.93 -7.98
N ASP A 28 1.56 -4.90 -7.76
CA ASP A 28 2.36 -4.81 -6.54
C ASP A 28 1.48 -4.65 -5.30
N LEU A 29 0.31 -4.00 -5.41
CA LEU A 29 -0.68 -3.95 -4.33
C LEU A 29 -1.14 -5.36 -3.91
N PHE A 30 -1.42 -6.24 -4.88
CA PHE A 30 -1.79 -7.63 -4.58
C PHE A 30 -0.63 -8.43 -3.98
N ARG A 31 0.60 -8.20 -4.43
CA ARG A 31 1.80 -8.83 -3.85
C ARG A 31 2.00 -8.40 -2.39
N LEU A 32 1.83 -7.11 -2.10
CA LEU A 32 1.86 -6.56 -0.74
C LEU A 32 0.78 -7.21 0.13
N ARG A 33 -0.45 -7.29 -0.39
CA ARG A 33 -1.59 -7.94 0.28
C ARG A 33 -1.31 -9.38 0.67
N ALA A 34 -0.57 -10.12 -0.16
CA ALA A 34 -0.22 -11.52 0.06
C ALA A 34 0.92 -11.73 1.08
N THR A 35 1.61 -10.67 1.51
CA THR A 35 2.85 -10.79 2.30
C THR A 35 2.59 -11.21 3.75
N CYS A 36 1.75 -10.49 4.49
CA CYS A 36 1.37 -10.85 5.87
C CYS A 36 0.09 -10.13 6.29
N LYS A 37 -0.45 -10.45 7.48
CA LYS A 37 -1.69 -9.84 8.00
C LYS A 37 -1.61 -8.30 8.09
N ALA A 38 -0.48 -7.75 8.53
CA ALA A 38 -0.30 -6.31 8.64
C ALA A 38 -0.27 -5.63 7.26
N MET A 39 0.49 -6.19 6.31
CA MET A 39 0.54 -5.68 4.94
C MET A 39 -0.81 -5.81 4.23
N ARG A 40 -1.55 -6.89 4.51
CA ARG A 40 -2.93 -7.05 4.04
C ARG A 40 -3.84 -5.95 4.57
N SER A 41 -3.75 -5.62 5.85
CA SER A 41 -4.55 -4.52 6.43
C SER A 41 -4.26 -3.18 5.77
N LEU A 42 -3.00 -2.92 5.40
CA LEU A 42 -2.62 -1.70 4.69
C LEU A 42 -3.13 -1.70 3.24
N ALA A 43 -3.07 -2.85 2.56
CA ALA A 43 -3.53 -2.98 1.18
C ALA A 43 -5.05 -2.98 1.05
N ASP A 44 -5.78 -3.49 2.05
CA ASP A 44 -7.24 -3.54 2.11
C ASP A 44 -7.86 -2.21 2.62
N ASP A 45 -7.05 -1.17 2.86
CA ASP A 45 -7.51 0.15 3.29
C ASP A 45 -8.35 0.83 2.18
N GLU A 46 -9.56 1.30 2.53
CA GLU A 46 -10.49 1.91 1.58
C GLU A 46 -9.91 3.15 0.91
N ASP A 47 -9.09 3.93 1.62
CA ASP A 47 -8.46 5.12 1.07
C ASP A 47 -7.45 4.79 -0.03
N VAL A 48 -6.84 3.60 -0.01
CA VAL A 48 -5.95 3.13 -1.07
C VAL A 48 -6.73 2.95 -2.36
N TYR A 49 -7.88 2.28 -2.29
CA TYR A 49 -8.74 2.07 -3.45
C TYR A 49 -9.42 3.37 -3.92
N ALA A 50 -9.85 4.23 -2.99
CA ALA A 50 -10.44 5.53 -3.30
C ALA A 50 -9.45 6.51 -3.96
N SER A 51 -8.14 6.28 -3.79
CA SER A 51 -7.11 7.09 -4.44
C SER A 51 -6.96 6.83 -5.95
N PHE A 52 -7.51 5.74 -6.46
CA PHE A 52 -7.48 5.46 -7.89
C PHE A 52 -8.56 6.25 -8.63
N ASP A 53 -8.12 6.99 -9.64
CA ASP A 53 -9.00 7.66 -10.60
C ASP A 53 -9.48 6.63 -11.64
N LEU A 54 -10.31 5.66 -11.21
CA LEU A 54 -10.74 4.51 -12.02
C LEU A 54 -11.62 4.88 -13.22
N PHE A 55 -12.04 6.15 -13.34
CA PHE A 55 -13.01 6.62 -14.34
C PHE A 55 -12.48 7.75 -15.24
N LYS A 56 -11.17 7.82 -15.50
CA LYS A 56 -10.62 8.72 -16.51
C LYS A 56 -10.68 8.16 -17.93
#